data_AF-A0A2D8N8L6-F1
#
_entry.id   AF-A0A2D8N8L6-F1
#
_cell.length_a   1.000
_cell.length_b   1.000
_cell.length_c   1.000
_cell.angle_alpha   90.00
_cell.angle_beta   90.00
_cell.angle_gamma   90.00
#
_symmetry.space_group_name_H-M   'P 1'
#
loop_
_entity.id
_entity.type
_entity.pdbx_description
1 polymer ?
#
loop_
_entity_poly.entity_id
_entity_poly.type
_entity_poly.pdbx_seq_one_letter_code
_entity_poly.pdbx_strand_id
1 'polypeptide(L)'
;MVVNSVCGCAAANARPGVLESLQNEKLPNNLFTVFAGVDKEATESARSLMFPFPPSSPCIALFKDGSLVHMLERHHIEGRGANIIAENLKEAYNEYC
;
A
#
# COMPACT_ATOMS: atom_id res chain seq x y z
N MET A 1 -4.03 3.63 0.38
CA MET A 1 -2.91 4.59 0.38
C MET A 1 -1.61 3.84 0.14
N VAL A 2 -0.77 4.34 -0.75
CA VAL A 2 0.53 3.72 -1.06
C VAL A 2 1.66 4.66 -0.65
N VAL A 3 2.61 4.17 0.15
CA VAL A 3 3.89 4.85 0.36
C VAL A 3 4.86 4.35 -0.68
N ASN A 4 5.01 5.13 -1.75
CA ASN A 4 5.88 4.82 -2.87
C ASN A 4 7.35 5.05 -2.49
N SER A 5 8.26 4.49 -3.29
CA SER A 5 9.70 4.58 -3.10
C SER A 5 10.43 4.55 -4.44
N VAL A 6 11.69 4.99 -4.44
CA VAL A 6 12.62 4.84 -5.57
C VAL A 6 13.24 3.44 -5.65
N CYS A 7 13.03 2.56 -4.66
CA CYS A 7 13.63 1.21 -4.69
C CYS A 7 13.13 0.35 -5.87
N GLY A 8 13.99 -0.57 -6.33
CA GLY A 8 13.61 -1.56 -7.35
C GLY A 8 12.39 -2.40 -6.95
N CYS A 9 12.22 -2.69 -5.66
CA CYS A 9 11.05 -3.37 -5.10
C CYS A 9 9.72 -2.63 -5.37
N ALA A 10 9.74 -1.29 -5.35
CA ALA A 10 8.55 -0.48 -5.60
C ALA A 10 8.18 -0.52 -7.09
N ALA A 11 9.19 -0.46 -7.96
CA ALA A 11 9.00 -0.50 -9.40
C ALA A 11 8.54 -1.87 -9.91
N ALA A 12 9.16 -2.96 -9.41
CA ALA A 12 8.92 -4.31 -9.91
C ALA A 12 7.68 -4.99 -9.28
N ASN A 13 7.41 -4.74 -8.00
CA ASN A 13 6.42 -5.52 -7.25
C ASN A 13 5.27 -4.65 -6.73
N ALA A 14 5.57 -3.60 -5.98
CA ALA A 14 4.55 -2.82 -5.28
C ALA A 14 3.58 -2.09 -6.24
N ARG A 15 4.11 -1.33 -7.21
CA ARG A 15 3.27 -0.57 -8.15
C ARG A 15 2.46 -1.50 -9.07
N PRO A 16 3.06 -2.54 -9.70
CA PRO A 16 2.28 -3.46 -10.51
C PRO A 16 1.23 -4.23 -9.69
N GLY A 17 1.57 -4.67 -8.47
CA GLY A 17 0.62 -5.36 -7.60
C GLY A 17 -0.56 -4.49 -7.17
N VAL A 18 -0.32 -3.20 -6.88
CA VAL A 18 -1.42 -2.25 -6.62
C VAL A 18 -2.28 -2.09 -7.88
N LEU A 19 -1.68 -1.84 -9.05
CA LEU A 19 -2.43 -1.64 -10.29
C LEU A 19 -3.29 -2.87 -10.65
N GLU A 20 -2.75 -4.08 -10.48
CA GLU A 20 -3.48 -5.32 -10.70
C GLU A 20 -4.58 -5.54 -9.65
N SER A 21 -4.37 -5.13 -8.40
CA SER A 21 -5.40 -5.17 -7.36
C SER A 21 -6.62 -4.30 -7.71
N LEU A 22 -6.43 -3.23 -8.48
CA LEU A 22 -7.51 -2.31 -8.88
C LEU A 22 -8.41 -2.86 -9.99
N GLN A 23 -8.12 -4.06 -10.50
CA GLN A 23 -8.99 -4.78 -11.44
C GLN A 23 -10.04 -5.64 -10.72
N ASN A 24 -10.14 -5.55 -9.39
CA ASN A 24 -11.15 -6.23 -8.59
C ASN A 24 -12.55 -5.63 -8.77
N GLU A 25 -13.60 -6.40 -8.46
CA GLU A 25 -14.97 -5.87 -8.44
C GLU A 25 -15.19 -4.87 -7.30
N LYS A 26 -14.68 -5.17 -6.11
CA LYS A 26 -14.70 -4.28 -4.94
C LYS A 26 -13.41 -3.48 -4.85
N LEU A 27 -13.53 -2.16 -4.77
CA LEU A 27 -12.40 -1.24 -4.76
C LEU A 27 -12.55 -0.19 -3.67
N PRO A 28 -11.43 0.34 -3.14
CA PRO A 28 -11.47 1.52 -2.29
C PRO A 28 -11.99 2.74 -3.06
N ASN A 29 -12.85 3.54 -2.42
CA ASN A 29 -13.40 4.76 -3.02
C ASN A 29 -12.33 5.82 -3.30
N ASN A 30 -11.26 5.83 -2.52
CA ASN A 30 -10.20 6.83 -2.62
C ASN A 30 -8.84 6.16 -2.70
N LEU A 31 -8.07 6.56 -3.71
CA LEU A 31 -6.70 6.10 -3.93
C LEU A 31 -5.74 7.27 -3.70
N PHE A 32 -4.83 7.09 -2.75
CA PHE A 32 -3.82 8.08 -2.38
C PHE A 32 -2.42 7.48 -2.48
N THR A 33 -1.44 8.32 -2.79
CA THR A 33 -0.03 7.94 -2.85
C THR A 33 0.83 9.06 -2.30
N VAL A 34 1.90 8.70 -1.60
CA VAL A 34 2.95 9.62 -1.13
C VAL A 34 4.30 9.04 -1.54
N PHE A 35 5.29 9.89 -1.80
CA PHE A 35 6.58 9.43 -2.28
C PHE A 35 7.66 9.55 -1.20
N ALA A 36 8.03 8.43 -0.59
CA ALA A 36 9.08 8.39 0.43
C ALA A 36 10.43 8.81 -0.17
N GLY A 37 11.04 9.83 0.43
CA GLY A 37 12.33 10.40 0.00
C GLY A 37 12.22 11.62 -0.92
N VAL A 38 11.03 11.89 -1.48
CA VAL A 38 10.75 13.10 -2.27
C VAL A 38 9.84 14.03 -1.47
N ASP A 39 8.68 13.54 -1.05
CA ASP A 39 7.67 14.32 -0.33
C ASP A 39 7.72 13.99 1.17
N LYS A 40 8.69 14.56 1.90
CA LYS A 40 8.96 14.21 3.30
C LYS A 40 7.75 14.45 4.22
N GLU A 41 7.20 15.66 4.21
CA GLU A 41 6.09 16.04 5.09
C GLU A 41 4.82 15.22 4.83
N ALA A 42 4.49 15.00 3.55
CA ALA A 42 3.37 14.16 3.17
C ALA A 42 3.58 12.70 3.61
N THR A 43 4.81 12.19 3.46
CA THR A 43 5.16 10.82 3.89
C THR A 43 5.09 10.66 5.41
N GLU A 44 5.54 11.64 6.19
CA GLU A 44 5.48 11.61 7.65
C GLU A 44 4.03 11.68 8.17
N SER A 45 3.21 12.53 7.55
CA SER A 45 1.77 12.60 7.84
C SER A 45 1.08 11.26 7.55
N ALA A 46 1.37 10.65 6.39
CA ALA A 46 0.85 9.34 6.04
C ALA A 46 1.29 8.25 7.02
N ARG A 47 2.57 8.24 7.44
CA ARG A 47 3.10 7.28 8.42
C ARG A 47 2.45 7.39 9.78
N SER A 48 2.08 8.60 10.20
CA SER A 48 1.40 8.81 11.48
C SER A 48 0.02 8.14 11.53
N LEU A 49 -0.62 7.94 10.38
CA LEU A 49 -1.89 7.21 10.25
C LEU A 49 -1.71 5.69 10.25
N MET A 50 -0.47 5.20 10.12
CA MET A 50 -0.14 3.76 10.00
C MET A 50 0.35 3.15 11.32
N PHE A 51 0.12 3.79 12.46
CA PHE A 51 0.47 3.25 13.78
C PHE A 51 -0.30 1.95 14.07
N PRO A 52 0.32 0.93 14.70
CA PRO A 52 1.66 0.86 15.29
C PRO A 52 2.77 0.35 14.34
N PHE A 53 2.52 0.27 13.03
CA PHE A 53 3.47 -0.33 12.11
C PHE A 53 4.72 0.55 11.93
N PRO A 54 5.92 -0.04 11.94
CA PRO A 54 7.16 0.72 11.76
C PRO A 54 7.22 1.35 10.36
N PRO A 55 7.81 2.55 10.23
CA PRO A 55 7.90 3.22 8.94
C PRO A 55 8.77 2.40 7.97
N SER A 56 8.16 1.95 6.87
CA SER A 56 8.84 1.23 5.79
C SER A 56 8.47 1.82 4.42
N SER A 57 9.26 1.50 3.39
CA SER A 57 8.91 1.83 2.01
C SER A 57 9.49 0.80 1.03
N PRO A 58 8.73 0.35 0.02
CA PRO A 58 7.31 0.63 -0.20
C PRO A 58 6.42 -0.06 0.85
N CYS A 59 5.29 0.55 1.18
CA CYS A 59 4.23 -0.08 1.96
C CYS A 59 2.84 0.39 1.49
N ILE A 60 1.80 -0.39 1.78
CA ILE A 60 0.43 -0.15 1.30
C ILE A 60 -0.53 -0.29 2.46
N ALA A 61 -1.38 0.71 2.67
CA ALA A 61 -2.36 0.76 3.76
C ALA A 61 -3.77 0.89 3.19
N LEU A 62 -4.72 0.12 3.74
CA LEU A 62 -6.16 0.28 3.50
C LEU A 62 -6.81 0.89 4.73
N PHE A 63 -7.66 1.89 4.49
CA PHE A 63 -8.39 2.58 5.53
C PHE A 63 -9.89 2.41 5.30
N LYS A 64 -10.63 2.25 6.39
CA LYS A 64 -12.10 2.27 6.43
C LYS A 64 -12.54 3.22 7.53
N ASP A 65 -13.36 4.20 7.18
CA ASP A 65 -13.88 5.20 8.12
C ASP A 65 -12.80 5.88 8.98
N GLY A 66 -11.63 6.15 8.37
CA GLY A 66 -10.48 6.77 9.04
C GLY A 66 -9.62 5.81 9.87
N SER A 67 -10.00 4.54 9.99
CA SER A 67 -9.23 3.52 10.72
C SER A 67 -8.42 2.65 9.76
N LEU A 68 -7.18 2.31 10.14
CA LEU A 68 -6.34 1.37 9.40
C LEU A 68 -6.89 -0.05 9.58
N VAL A 69 -7.31 -0.68 8.48
CA VAL A 69 -7.91 -2.03 8.49
C VAL A 69 -7.02 -3.09 7.83
N HIS A 70 -6.12 -2.69 6.94
CA HIS A 70 -5.14 -3.59 6.33
C HIS A 70 -3.83 -2.86 6.07
N MET A 71 -2.71 -3.56 6.27
CA MET A 71 -1.37 -3.00 6.08
C MET A 71 -0.44 -4.04 5.46
N LEU A 72 0.19 -3.67 4.36
CA LEU A 72 1.22 -4.43 3.67
C LEU A 72 2.58 -3.74 3.84
N GLU A 73 3.38 -4.26 4.76
CA GLU A 73 4.73 -3.76 5.03
C GLU A 73 5.73 -4.16 3.94
N ARG A 74 6.89 -3.49 3.90
CA ARG A 74 7.97 -3.79 2.96
C ARG A 74 8.35 -5.28 2.93
N HIS A 75 8.43 -5.95 4.07
CA HIS A 75 8.79 -7.38 4.14
C HIS A 75 7.78 -8.30 3.44
N HIS A 76 6.53 -7.86 3.28
CA HIS A 76 5.50 -8.57 2.53
C HIS A 76 5.53 -8.23 1.03
N ILE A 77 6.30 -7.23 0.60
CA ILE A 77 6.41 -6.77 -0.79
C ILE A 77 7.77 -7.16 -1.40
N GLU A 78 8.83 -7.08 -0.62
CA GLU A 78 10.18 -7.43 -1.01
C GLU A 78 10.29 -8.94 -1.24
N GLY A 79 10.76 -9.34 -2.41
CA GLY A 79 10.87 -10.75 -2.80
C GLY A 79 9.55 -11.44 -3.18
N ARG A 80 8.40 -10.75 -3.14
CA ARG A 80 7.11 -11.29 -3.60
C ARG A 80 6.74 -10.78 -4.99
N GLY A 81 6.10 -11.65 -5.79
CA GLY A 81 5.57 -11.28 -7.09
C GLY A 81 4.40 -10.30 -6.99
N ALA A 82 4.22 -9.48 -8.02
CA ALA A 82 3.13 -8.51 -8.12
C ALA A 82 1.74 -9.16 -7.97
N ASN A 83 1.55 -10.36 -8.52
CA ASN A 83 0.32 -11.12 -8.43
C ASN A 83 -0.06 -11.47 -6.97
N ILE A 84 0.91 -11.88 -6.15
CA ILE A 84 0.69 -12.21 -4.74
C ILE A 84 0.30 -10.96 -3.95
N ILE A 85 0.94 -9.83 -4.25
CA ILE A 85 0.59 -8.53 -3.66
C ILE A 85 -0.83 -8.13 -4.07
N ALA A 86 -1.17 -8.32 -5.36
CA ALA A 86 -2.48 -8.00 -5.88
C ALA A 86 -3.57 -8.84 -5.21
N GLU A 87 -3.41 -10.16 -5.14
CA GLU A 87 -4.34 -11.09 -4.48
C GLU A 87 -4.59 -10.69 -3.02
N ASN A 88 -3.53 -10.41 -2.26
CA ASN A 88 -3.66 -9.99 -0.86
C ASN A 88 -4.45 -8.67 -0.71
N LEU A 89 -4.24 -7.71 -1.63
CA LEU A 89 -5.00 -6.47 -1.63
C LEU A 89 -6.46 -6.69 -2.05
N LYS A 90 -6.71 -7.56 -3.03
CA LYS A 90 -8.07 -7.93 -3.46
C LYS A 90 -8.86 -8.57 -2.32
N GLU A 91 -8.24 -9.47 -1.56
CA GLU A 91 -8.84 -10.06 -0.36
C GLU A 91 -9.23 -8.98 0.66
N ALA A 92 -8.31 -8.05 0.96
CA ALA A 92 -8.59 -6.93 1.86
C ALA A 92 -9.72 -6.03 1.34
N TYR A 93 -9.77 -5.75 0.03
CA TYR A 93 -10.87 -4.98 -0.56
C TYR A 93 -12.20 -5.72 -0.45
N ASN A 94 -12.21 -7.05 -0.63
CA ASN A 94 -13.44 -7.84 -0.55
C ASN A 94 -14.05 -7.83 0.86
N GLU A 95 -13.19 -7.81 1.87
CA GLU A 95 -13.58 -7.77 3.29
C GLU A 95 -14.01 -6.37 3.73
N TYR A 96 -13.26 -5.33 3.34
CA TYR A 96 -13.43 -4.00 3.92
C TYR A 96 -14.14 -2.98 3.03
N CYS A 97 -14.19 -3.18 1.71
CA CYS A 97 -14.83 -2.27 0.75
C CYS A 97 -16.27 -2.68 0.38
#